data_AF-A0A2E4YV90-F1
#
_entry.id   AF-A0A2E4YV90-F1
#
_cell.length_a   1.000
_cell.length_b   1.000
_cell.length_c   1.000
_cell.angle_alpha   90.00
_cell.angle_beta   90.00
_cell.angle_gamma   90.00
#
_symmetry.space_group_name_H-M   'P 1'
#
loop_
_entity.id
_entity.type
_entity.pdbx_description
1 polymer ?
#
loop_
_entity_poly.entity_id
_entity_poly.type
_entity_poly.pdbx_seq_one_letter_code
_entity_poly.pdbx_strand_id
1 'polypeptide(L)'
;MANTFKLKTKSGVSTQAFTLQTLYTVPGSTTTIILSLNLCNNHSEAVKATVNIESNTSDTETNSDVNIQKDIVVGGGGSVEMMTGNKYVLQATDVLKVSSSVAGMLDASLSIMEIT
;
A
#
# COMPACT_ATOMS: atom_id res chain seq x y z
N MET A 1 5.04 23.05 10.76
CA MET A 1 5.02 21.77 10.03
C MET A 1 4.63 22.05 8.60
N ALA A 2 5.45 21.64 7.63
CA ALA A 2 5.13 21.78 6.22
C ALA A 2 4.51 20.47 5.71
N ASN A 3 3.40 20.58 4.98
CA ASN A 3 2.78 19.42 4.33
C ASN A 3 3.46 19.19 2.98
N THR A 4 4.01 17.99 2.77
CA THR A 4 4.64 17.62 1.51
C THR A 4 3.83 16.51 0.83
N PHE A 5 3.31 16.80 -0.37
CA PHE A 5 2.64 15.81 -1.19
C PHE A 5 3.66 15.01 -2.00
N LYS A 6 3.51 13.67 -2.01
CA LYS A 6 4.42 12.77 -2.74
C LYS A 6 3.63 11.67 -3.45
N LEU A 7 4.17 11.23 -4.59
CA LEU A 7 3.76 10.02 -5.29
C LEU A 7 4.82 8.94 -5.09
N LYS A 8 4.41 7.74 -4.69
CA LYS A 8 5.25 6.53 -4.61
C LYS A 8 4.72 5.51 -5.60
N THR A 9 5.59 4.88 -6.37
CA THR A 9 5.22 3.90 -7.39
C THR A 9 6.05 2.65 -7.27
N LYS A 10 5.44 1.50 -7.57
CA LYS A 10 6.14 0.22 -7.70
C LYS A 10 5.53 -0.57 -8.84
N SER A 11 6.30 -0.79 -9.89
CA SER A 11 5.91 -1.69 -10.97
C SER A 11 6.20 -3.14 -10.58
N GLY A 12 5.39 -4.07 -11.05
CA GLY A 12 5.62 -5.51 -10.89
C GLY A 12 5.76 -5.94 -9.43
N VAL A 13 4.74 -5.67 -8.63
CA VAL A 13 4.63 -6.13 -7.25
C VAL A 13 4.72 -7.66 -7.19
N SER A 14 5.28 -8.15 -6.09
CA SER A 14 5.55 -9.56 -5.78
C SER A 14 6.61 -10.20 -6.66
N THR A 15 7.76 -10.57 -6.06
CA THR A 15 8.80 -11.37 -6.73
C THR A 15 8.34 -12.80 -7.00
N GLN A 16 7.52 -13.34 -6.09
CA GLN A 16 6.82 -14.62 -6.20
C GLN A 16 5.36 -14.39 -5.81
N ALA A 17 4.44 -15.23 -6.33
CA ALA A 17 3.01 -15.14 -6.02
C ALA A 17 2.75 -14.98 -4.51
N PHE A 18 1.89 -14.03 -4.16
CA PHE A 18 1.48 -13.66 -2.81
C PHE A 18 2.57 -13.13 -1.87
N THR A 19 3.81 -12.99 -2.32
CA THR A 19 4.88 -12.39 -1.49
C THR A 19 4.64 -10.90 -1.32
N LEU A 20 4.42 -10.46 -0.07
CA LEU A 20 4.31 -9.05 0.30
C LEU A 20 5.59 -8.30 -0.05
N GLN A 21 5.41 -7.11 -0.62
CA GLN A 21 6.48 -6.21 -1.00
C GLN A 21 6.22 -4.84 -0.40
N THR A 22 7.26 -4.27 0.22
CA THR A 22 7.20 -2.89 0.71
C THR A 22 6.99 -1.93 -0.45
N LEU A 23 5.96 -1.09 -0.30
CA LEU A 23 5.65 0.03 -1.19
C LEU A 23 6.11 1.35 -0.56
N TYR A 24 5.94 1.50 0.75
CA TYR A 24 6.33 2.70 1.48
C TYR A 24 6.59 2.41 2.95
N THR A 25 7.63 3.01 3.51
CA THR A 25 7.93 3.03 4.95
C THR A 25 7.95 4.49 5.39
N VAL A 26 7.26 4.81 6.47
CA VAL A 26 7.20 6.17 6.99
C VAL A 26 8.59 6.55 7.55
N PRO A 27 9.19 7.67 7.08
CA PRO A 27 10.45 8.16 7.62
C PRO A 27 10.36 8.53 9.11
N GLY A 28 11.50 8.63 9.78
CA GLY A 28 11.56 9.15 11.14
C GLY A 28 10.97 10.57 11.24
N SER A 29 10.40 10.90 12.41
CA SER A 29 9.83 12.23 12.70
C SER A 29 8.78 12.68 11.68
N THR A 30 8.07 11.74 11.05
CA THR A 30 7.06 12.02 10.03
C THR A 30 5.74 11.35 10.40
N THR A 31 4.63 12.05 10.21
CA THR A 31 3.30 11.45 10.13
C THR A 31 2.86 11.47 8.66
N THR A 32 2.36 10.34 8.16
CA THR A 32 1.94 10.22 6.76
C THR A 32 0.46 9.93 6.66
N ILE A 33 -0.24 10.69 5.82
CA ILE A 33 -1.62 10.41 5.44
C ILE A 33 -1.64 9.78 4.05
N ILE A 34 -2.18 8.56 3.95
CA ILE A 34 -2.44 7.92 2.65
C ILE A 34 -3.66 8.59 2.02
N LEU A 35 -3.46 9.20 0.85
CA LEU A 35 -4.50 9.89 0.10
C LEU A 35 -5.19 8.96 -0.89
N SER A 36 -4.41 8.18 -1.64
CA SER A 36 -4.93 7.27 -2.66
C SER A 36 -3.97 6.09 -2.85
N LEU A 37 -4.50 4.93 -3.17
CA LEU A 37 -3.74 3.75 -3.59
C LEU A 37 -4.47 3.11 -4.76
N ASN A 38 -3.86 3.19 -5.94
CA ASN A 38 -4.34 2.54 -7.13
C ASN A 38 -3.47 1.33 -7.45
N LEU A 39 -4.12 0.20 -7.70
CA LEU A 39 -3.49 -1.05 -8.12
C LEU A 39 -3.95 -1.38 -9.54
N CYS A 40 -3.01 -1.50 -10.47
CA CYS A 40 -3.28 -1.81 -11.87
C CYS A 40 -2.76 -3.21 -12.19
N ASN A 41 -3.64 -4.05 -12.75
CA ASN A 41 -3.27 -5.37 -13.24
C ASN A 41 -2.72 -5.24 -14.65
N ASN A 42 -1.42 -5.48 -14.82
CA ASN A 42 -0.75 -5.42 -16.12
C ASN A 42 -0.82 -6.77 -16.88
N HIS A 43 -1.48 -7.77 -16.31
CA HIS A 43 -1.73 -9.08 -16.91
C HIS A 43 -3.08 -9.12 -17.62
N SER A 44 -3.22 -10.02 -18.60
CA SER A 44 -4.47 -10.23 -19.35
C SER A 44 -5.54 -10.96 -18.55
N GLU A 45 -5.14 -11.79 -17.58
CA GLU A 45 -6.06 -12.50 -16.68
C GLU A 45 -6.23 -11.77 -15.36
N ALA A 46 -7.34 -12.05 -14.67
CA ALA A 46 -7.58 -11.52 -13.34
C ALA A 46 -6.50 -11.98 -12.33
N VAL A 47 -6.04 -11.04 -11.51
CA VAL A 47 -5.10 -11.30 -10.40
C VAL A 47 -5.75 -10.98 -9.07
N LYS A 48 -5.27 -11.60 -7.99
CA LYS A 48 -5.66 -11.23 -6.63
C LYS A 48 -4.61 -10.32 -6.01
N ALA A 49 -5.03 -9.19 -5.46
CA ALA A 49 -4.15 -8.30 -4.73
C ALA A 49 -4.46 -8.29 -3.23
N THR A 50 -3.42 -8.14 -2.41
CA THR A 50 -3.54 -7.94 -0.97
C THR A 50 -2.76 -6.69 -0.58
N VAL A 51 -3.33 -5.88 0.31
CA VAL A 51 -2.70 -4.69 0.87
C VAL A 51 -2.63 -4.86 2.38
N ASN A 52 -1.43 -4.65 2.92
CA ASN A 52 -1.11 -4.87 4.31
C ASN A 52 -0.44 -3.62 4.90
N ILE A 53 -0.78 -3.31 6.15
CA ILE A 53 -0.06 -2.34 6.96
C ILE A 53 0.63 -3.12 8.07
N GLU A 54 1.95 -3.00 8.13
CA GLU A 54 2.72 -3.38 9.31
C GLU A 54 2.86 -2.15 10.17
N SER A 55 2.37 -2.24 11.41
CA SER A 55 2.39 -1.10 12.33
C SER A 55 2.94 -1.50 13.67
N ASN A 56 3.89 -0.69 14.11
CA ASN A 56 4.49 -0.69 15.42
C ASN A 56 4.37 0.70 16.06
N THR A 57 3.38 1.49 15.61
CA THR A 57 3.09 2.82 16.16
C THR A 57 3.05 2.72 17.69
N SER A 58 3.86 3.54 18.34
CA SER A 58 3.98 3.57 19.79
C SER A 58 2.86 4.44 20.37
N ASP A 59 1.87 3.81 20.99
CA ASP A 59 0.81 4.46 21.75
C ASP A 59 0.43 3.60 22.97
N THR A 60 -0.75 3.81 23.55
CA THR A 60 -1.27 2.99 24.66
C THR A 60 -1.57 1.55 24.28
N GLU A 61 -1.91 1.30 23.02
CA GLU A 61 -2.26 0.00 22.46
C GLU A 61 -1.05 -0.71 21.84
N THR A 62 -1.08 -2.05 21.87
CA THR A 62 -0.14 -2.87 21.08
C THR A 62 -0.65 -3.00 19.66
N ASN A 63 0.01 -2.33 18.72
CA ASN A 63 -0.29 -2.46 17.29
C ASN A 63 0.11 -3.84 16.73
N SER A 64 -0.49 -4.20 15.60
CA SER A 64 -0.26 -5.48 14.91
C SER A 64 -0.40 -5.29 13.41
N ASP A 65 0.22 -6.19 12.65
CA ASP A 65 0.13 -6.18 11.20
C ASP A 65 -1.26 -6.60 10.73
N VAL A 66 -1.85 -5.81 9.84
CA VAL A 66 -3.23 -6.02 9.37
C VAL A 66 -3.33 -5.98 7.85
N ASN A 67 -4.12 -6.89 7.30
CA ASN A 67 -4.55 -6.78 5.91
C ASN A 67 -5.74 -5.83 5.85
N ILE A 68 -5.54 -4.66 5.23
CA ILE A 68 -6.62 -3.70 4.99
C ILE A 68 -7.41 -4.04 3.73
N GLN A 69 -6.81 -4.83 2.85
CA GLN A 69 -7.50 -5.49 1.77
C GLN A 69 -6.89 -6.86 1.53
N LYS A 70 -7.71 -7.89 1.34
CA LYS A 70 -7.23 -9.27 1.16
C LYS A 70 -7.85 -9.93 -0.06
N ASP A 71 -6.99 -10.45 -0.91
CA ASP A 71 -7.33 -11.28 -2.07
C ASP A 71 -8.40 -10.69 -3.00
N ILE A 72 -8.39 -9.36 -3.19
CA ILE A 72 -9.31 -8.71 -4.11
C ILE A 72 -9.01 -9.06 -5.54
N VAL A 73 -10.06 -9.27 -6.32
CA VAL A 73 -9.93 -9.53 -7.74
C VAL A 73 -9.75 -8.21 -8.48
N VAL A 74 -8.62 -8.09 -9.18
CA VAL A 74 -8.37 -7.04 -10.16
C VAL A 74 -8.48 -7.66 -11.55
N GLY A 75 -9.48 -7.24 -12.33
CA GLY A 75 -9.69 -7.76 -13.69
C GLY A 75 -8.46 -7.54 -14.58
N GLY A 76 -8.31 -8.38 -15.61
CA GLY A 76 -7.21 -8.25 -16.59
C GLY A 76 -7.18 -6.88 -17.25
N GLY A 77 -6.00 -6.25 -17.30
CA GLY A 77 -5.82 -4.88 -17.80
C GLY A 77 -6.56 -3.78 -17.01
N GLY A 78 -7.21 -4.14 -15.91
CA GLY A 78 -8.01 -3.23 -15.10
C GLY A 78 -7.24 -2.63 -13.94
N SER A 79 -7.84 -1.60 -13.33
CA SER A 79 -7.31 -0.98 -12.11
C SER A 79 -8.38 -0.86 -11.04
N VAL A 80 -7.96 -0.77 -9.79
CA VAL A 80 -8.85 -0.59 -8.66
C VAL A 80 -8.22 0.33 -7.61
N GLU A 81 -9.04 1.23 -7.08
CA GLU A 81 -8.66 2.19 -6.04
C GLU A 81 -9.06 1.64 -4.65
N MET A 82 -8.11 1.56 -3.72
CA MET A 82 -8.29 0.87 -2.44
C MET A 82 -8.75 1.75 -1.28
N MET A 83 -8.63 3.07 -1.43
CA MET A 83 -8.75 4.03 -0.32
C MET A 83 -9.91 5.00 -0.49
N THR A 84 -11.03 4.52 -1.04
CA THR A 84 -12.23 5.35 -1.22
C THR A 84 -12.94 5.55 0.13
N GLY A 85 -13.17 6.82 0.52
CA GLY A 85 -13.85 7.18 1.77
C GLY A 85 -12.91 7.47 2.94
N ASN A 86 -12.13 6.48 3.38
CA ASN A 86 -11.28 6.61 4.57
C ASN A 86 -9.80 6.82 4.22
N LYS A 87 -9.06 7.48 5.11
CA LYS A 87 -7.62 7.67 5.01
C LYS A 87 -6.93 6.90 6.13
N TYR A 88 -5.77 6.32 5.85
CA TYR A 88 -4.90 5.79 6.90
C TYR A 88 -3.89 6.87 7.30
N VAL A 89 -3.73 7.01 8.61
CA VAL A 89 -2.68 7.83 9.21
C VAL A 89 -1.63 6.87 9.73
N LEU A 90 -0.40 7.06 9.27
CA LEU A 90 0.75 6.23 9.62
C LEU A 90 1.77 7.08 10.37
N GLN A 91 2.45 6.48 11.35
CA GLN A 91 3.56 7.11 12.08
C GLN A 91 4.90 6.53 11.63
N ALA A 92 5.98 7.17 12.07
CA ALA A 92 7.35 6.71 11.81
C ALA A 92 7.48 5.19 12.04
N THR A 93 8.17 4.52 11.11
CA THR A 93 8.40 3.06 11.07
C THR A 93 7.23 2.17 10.62
N ASP A 94 6.00 2.69 10.52
CA ASP A 94 4.92 1.95 9.87
C ASP A 94 5.24 1.68 8.39
N VAL A 95 4.73 0.57 7.85
CA VAL A 95 5.02 0.09 6.49
C VAL A 95 3.74 -0.28 5.75
N LEU A 96 3.58 0.26 4.55
CA LEU A 96 2.57 -0.20 3.60
C LEU A 96 3.16 -1.23 2.64
N LYS A 97 2.52 -2.39 2.54
CA LYS A 97 2.92 -3.49 1.67
C LYS A 97 1.78 -3.89 0.73
N VAL A 98 2.16 -4.42 -0.43
CA VAL A 98 1.22 -4.96 -1.43
C VAL A 98 1.75 -6.31 -1.91
N SER A 99 0.85 -7.23 -2.24
CA SER A 99 1.16 -8.46 -2.99
C SER A 99 0.18 -8.71 -4.14
N SER A 100 0.61 -9.54 -5.08
CA SER A 100 -0.16 -10.04 -6.21
C SER A 100 -0.11 -11.57 -6.25
N SER A 101 -1.20 -12.22 -6.64
CA SER A 101 -1.25 -13.67 -6.87
C SER A 101 -0.40 -14.13 -8.05
N VAL A 102 0.00 -13.22 -8.93
CA VAL A 102 0.89 -13.49 -10.05
C VAL A 102 2.08 -12.53 -9.96
N ALA A 103 3.28 -13.10 -9.93
CA ALA A 103 4.51 -12.34 -9.74
C ALA A 103 4.71 -11.31 -10.87
N GLY A 104 5.05 -10.08 -10.50
CA GLY A 104 5.35 -9.01 -11.45
C GLY A 104 4.14 -8.46 -12.20
N MET A 105 2.91 -8.89 -11.88
CA MET A 105 1.72 -8.60 -12.69
C MET A 105 0.82 -7.48 -12.17
N LEU A 106 1.25 -6.77 -11.12
CA LEU A 106 0.48 -5.71 -10.49
C LEU A 106 1.35 -4.49 -10.26
N ASP A 107 0.94 -3.34 -10.76
CA ASP A 107 1.59 -2.06 -10.52
C ASP A 107 0.84 -1.29 -9.44
N ALA A 108 1.57 -0.60 -8.56
CA ALA A 108 1.01 0.19 -7.47
C ALA A 108 1.41 1.66 -7.61
N SER A 109 0.45 2.57 -7.42
CA SER A 109 0.69 4.01 -7.29
C SER A 109 -0.01 4.55 -6.04
N LEU A 110 0.75 5.26 -5.21
CA LEU A 110 0.37 5.69 -3.87
C LEU A 110 0.60 7.19 -3.73
N SER A 111 -0.47 7.95 -3.54
CA SER A 111 -0.39 9.38 -3.21
C SER A 111 -0.43 9.56 -1.70
N ILE A 112 0.50 10.34 -1.15
CA ILE A 112 0.62 10.59 0.28
C ILE A 112 0.83 12.07 0.60
N MET A 113 0.50 12.45 1.82
CA MET A 113 0.91 13.71 2.44
C MET A 113 1.75 13.42 3.67
N GLU A 114 3.02 13.84 3.66
CA GLU A 114 3.92 13.75 4.81
C GLU A 114 3.91 15.07 5.60
N ILE A 115 3.92 14.94 6.92
CA ILE A 115 3.93 16.04 7.88
C ILE A 115 5.19 15.87 8.76
N THR A 116 6.09 16.87 8.72
CA THR A 116 7.38 16.92 9.45
C THR A 116 7.54 18.19 10.27
#